data_AF-A0A369I531-F1
#
_entry.id   AF-A0A369I531-F1
#
_cell.length_a   1.000
_cell.length_b   1.000
_cell.length_c   1.000
_cell.angle_alpha   90.00
_cell.angle_beta   90.00
_cell.angle_gamma   90.00
#
_symmetry.space_group_name_H-M   'P 1'
#
loop_
_entity.id
_entity.type
_entity.pdbx_description
1 polymer ?
#
loop_
_entity_poly.entity_id
_entity_poly.type
_entity_poly.pdbx_seq_one_letter_code
_entity_poly.pdbx_strand_id
1 'polypeptide(L)' 'MKAVDQLPLNEVQLSLLRMFARPMSEEQTLKIRRALVQFLSDELDDEIEKVVKQKNITEKDYDKLRNQHQRTPKQ' A
#
# COMPACT_ATOMS: atom_id res chain seq x y z
N MET A 1 -1.81 -26.95 3.70
CA MET A 1 -1.53 -25.56 3.29
C MET A 1 -1.82 -25.47 1.81
N LYS A 2 -2.80 -24.66 1.38
CA LYS A 2 -3.14 -24.53 -0.05
C LYS A 2 -2.05 -23.71 -0.74
N ALA A 3 -1.65 -24.21 -1.91
CA ALA A 3 -0.56 -23.71 -2.73
C ALA A 3 -0.75 -22.24 -3.10
N VAL A 4 0.31 -21.46 -2.90
CA VAL A 4 0.53 -20.16 -3.55
C VAL A 4 0.88 -20.47 -5.01
N ASP A 5 -0.08 -20.98 -5.78
CA ASP A 5 0.13 -21.27 -7.19
C ASP A 5 0.08 -19.97 -8.00
N GLN A 6 1.28 -19.47 -8.25
CA GLN A 6 1.78 -18.88 -9.50
C GLN A 6 1.13 -17.58 -10.00
N LEU A 7 1.46 -16.48 -9.33
CA LEU A 7 1.83 -15.27 -10.07
C LEU A 7 3.33 -15.39 -10.41
N PRO A 8 3.79 -15.12 -11.65
CA PRO A 8 5.22 -15.14 -11.96
C PRO A 8 5.89 -14.04 -11.14
N LEU A 9 6.53 -14.44 -10.05
CA LEU A 9 7.26 -13.52 -9.19
C LEU A 9 8.41 -12.92 -10.00
N ASN A 10 8.55 -11.61 -9.95
CA ASN A 10 9.70 -10.96 -10.58
C ASN A 10 10.99 -11.25 -9.77
N GLU A 11 12.15 -10.96 -10.37
CA GLU A 11 13.46 -11.26 -9.77
C GLU A 11 13.64 -10.65 -8.37
N VAL A 12 13.07 -9.46 -8.12
CA VAL A 12 13.13 -8.80 -6.81
C VAL A 12 12.30 -9.57 -5.78
N GLN A 13 11.07 -9.97 -6.14
CA GLN A 13 10.20 -10.76 -5.27
C GLN A 13 10.83 -12.12 -4.92
N LEU A 14 11.44 -12.79 -5.91
CA LEU A 14 12.18 -14.04 -5.72
C LEU A 14 13.40 -13.86 -4.78
N SER A 15 14.16 -12.78 -4.97
CA SER A 15 15.30 -12.42 -4.11
C SER A 15 14.85 -12.20 -2.66
N LEU A 16 13.76 -11.46 -2.43
CA LEU A 16 13.20 -11.23 -1.10
C LEU A 16 12.77 -12.55 -0.43
N LEU A 17 12.11 -13.45 -1.16
CA LEU A 17 11.74 -14.76 -0.62
C LEU A 17 12.96 -15.60 -0.23
N ARG A 18 14.02 -15.59 -1.05
CA ARG A 18 15.28 -16.29 -0.74
C ARG A 18 15.95 -15.72 0.51
N MET A 19 15.93 -14.39 0.68
CA MET A 19 16.49 -13.72 1.86
C MET A 19 15.80 -14.14 3.17
N PHE A 20 14.49 -14.42 3.10
CA PHE A 20 13.67 -14.83 4.23
C PHE A 20 13.43 -16.34 4.34
N ALA A 21 14.21 -17.16 3.62
CA ALA A 21 14.06 -18.62 3.62
C ALA A 21 14.42 -19.30 4.97
N ARG A 22 15.07 -18.59 5.88
CA ARG A 22 15.40 -19.07 7.23
C ARG A 22 14.26 -18.78 8.22
N PRO A 23 14.08 -19.60 9.28
CA PRO A 23 13.15 -19.28 10.35
C PRO A 23 13.43 -17.91 10.95
N MET A 24 12.39 -17.12 11.15
CA MET A 24 12.44 -15.80 11.80
C MET A 24 11.51 -15.79 13.00
N SER A 25 11.86 -15.02 14.02
CA SER A 25 10.92 -14.77 15.13
C SER A 25 9.74 -13.93 14.65
N GLU A 26 8.63 -13.97 15.39
CA GLU A 26 7.47 -13.10 15.13
C GLU A 26 7.86 -11.62 15.17
N GLU A 27 8.74 -11.22 16.09
CA GLU A 27 9.23 -9.85 16.21
C GLU A 27 9.99 -9.41 14.95
N GLN A 28 10.89 -10.25 14.45
CA GLN A 28 11.64 -9.98 13.22
C GLN A 28 10.70 -9.87 12.01
N THR A 29 9.73 -10.78 11.93
CA THR A 29 8.72 -10.79 10.87
C THR A 29 7.87 -9.52 10.90
N LEU A 30 7.47 -9.06 12.08
CA LEU A 30 6.71 -7.83 12.25
C LEU A 30 7.52 -6.59 11.85
N LYS A 31 8.80 -6.53 12.22
CA LYS A 31 9.69 -5.42 11.81
C LYS A 31 9.82 -5.33 10.29
N ILE A 32 10.05 -6.47 9.63
CA ILE A 32 10.16 -6.53 8.16
C ILE A 32 8.85 -6.13 7.50
N ARG A 33 7.71 -6.66 7.97
CA ARG A 33 6.39 -6.30 7.45
C ARG A 33 6.16 -4.80 7.54
N ARG A 34 6.47 -4.17 8.68
CA ARG A 34 6.33 -2.72 8.85
C ARG A 34 7.20 -1.94 7.88
N ALA A 35 8.45 -2.34 7.69
CA ALA A 35 9.35 -1.69 6.75
C ALA A 35 8.84 -1.76 5.30
N LEU A 36 8.34 -2.93 4.88
CA LEU A 36 7.76 -3.10 3.53
C LEU A 36 6.47 -2.28 3.35
N VAL A 37 5.59 -2.27 4.35
CA VAL A 37 4.37 -1.46 4.32
C VAL A 37 4.72 0.03 4.25
N GLN A 38 5.67 0.49 5.07
CA GLN A 38 6.10 1.89 5.05
C GLN A 38 6.62 2.29 3.67
N PHE A 39 7.51 1.47 3.08
CA PHE A 39 8.05 1.72 1.75
C PHE A 39 6.94 1.87 0.69
N LEU A 40 5.95 0.97 0.70
CA LEU A 40 4.83 1.03 -0.24
C LEU A 40 3.90 2.22 0.03
N SER A 41 3.73 2.62 1.30
CA SER A 41 2.96 3.80 1.67
C SER A 41 3.64 5.08 1.17
N ASP A 42 4.95 5.18 1.31
CA ASP A 42 5.72 6.34 0.84
C ASP A 42 5.63 6.48 -0.69
N GLU A 43 5.76 5.37 -1.43
CA GLU A 43 5.58 5.38 -2.91
C GLU A 43 4.16 5.78 -3.32
N LEU A 44 3.15 5.37 -2.55
CA LEU A 44 1.76 5.73 -2.80
C LEU A 44 1.51 7.22 -2.55
N ASP A 45 2.04 7.78 -1.47
CA ASP A 45 1.90 9.20 -1.13
C ASP A 45 2.53 10.09 -2.20
N ASP A 46 3.71 9.72 -2.71
CA ASP A 46 4.37 10.42 -3.82
C ASP A 46 3.49 10.43 -5.09
N GLU A 47 2.86 9.29 -5.42
CA GLU A 47 1.99 9.19 -6.58
C GLU A 47 0.70 9.99 -6.41
N ILE A 48 0.11 9.97 -5.20
CA ILE A 48 -1.03 10.81 -4.85
C ILE A 48 -0.67 12.29 -5.03
N GLU A 49 0.49 12.73 -4.55
CA GLU A 49 0.93 14.12 -4.68
C GLU A 49 1.06 14.53 -6.16
N LYS A 50 1.62 13.66 -7.01
CA LYS A 50 1.68 13.90 -8.46
C LYS A 50 0.30 14.07 -9.06
N VAL A 51 -0.64 13.19 -8.74
CA VAL A 51 -2.01 13.24 -9.26
C VAL A 51 -2.74 14.49 -8.78
N VAL A 52 -2.58 14.87 -7.51
CA VAL A 52 -3.14 16.10 -6.91
C VAL A 52 -2.65 17.32 -7.67
N LYS A 53 -1.34 17.41 -7.93
CA LYS A 53 -0.73 18.50 -8.71
C LYS A 53 -1.25 18.50 -10.15
N GLN A 54 -1.25 17.35 -10.84
CA GLN A 54 -1.72 17.23 -12.23
C GLN A 54 -3.18 17.64 -12.39
N LYS A 55 -4.03 17.25 -11.44
CA LYS A 55 -5.47 17.56 -11.47
C LYS A 55 -5.80 18.93 -10.89
N ASN A 56 -4.80 19.70 -10.46
CA ASN A 56 -4.97 20.99 -9.76
C ASN A 56 -5.99 20.88 -8.62
N ILE A 57 -5.96 19.77 -7.87
CA ILE A 57 -6.87 19.58 -6.74
C ILE A 57 -6.51 20.63 -5.69
N THR A 58 -7.48 21.47 -5.34
CA THR A 58 -7.30 22.55 -4.37
C THR A 58 -7.92 22.19 -3.02
N GLU A 59 -7.60 22.96 -1.99
CA GLU A 59 -8.23 22.83 -0.67
C GLU A 59 -9.77 22.94 -0.75
N LYS A 60 -10.30 23.74 -1.67
CA LYS A 60 -11.74 23.84 -1.93
C LYS A 60 -12.35 22.54 -2.46
N ASP A 61 -11.58 21.73 -3.18
CA ASP A 61 -12.06 20.44 -3.70
C ASP A 61 -12.08 19.39 -2.59
N TYR A 62 -11.10 19.45 -1.66
CA TYR A 62 -11.15 18.68 -0.42
C TYR A 62 -12.34 19.10 0.47
N ASP A 63 -12.62 20.39 0.59
CA ASP A 63 -13.78 20.90 1.35
C ASP A 63 -15.11 20.45 0.75
N LYS A 64 -15.24 20.46 -0.57
CA LYS A 64 -16.42 19.92 -1.26
C LYS A 64 -16.60 18.43 -0.97
N LEU A 65 -15.52 17.65 -1.01
CA LEU A 65 -15.55 16.21 -0.73
C LEU A 65 -15.92 15.92 0.73
N ARG A 66 -15.37 16.69 1.68
CA ARG A 66 -15.64 16.56 3.12
C ARG A 66 -17.10 16.88 3.47
N ASN A 67 -17.68 17.86 2.78
CA ASN A 67 -19.05 18.30 3.00
C ASN A 67 -20.09 17.49 2.20
N GLN A 68 -19.65 16.60 1.31
CA GLN A 68 -20.55 15.62 0.70
C GLN A 68 -20.93 14.55 1.73
N HIS A 69 -22.23 14.38 1.95
CA HIS A 69 -22.75 13.25 2.72
C HIS A 69 -22.55 11.96 1.93
N GLN A 70 -21.43 11.27 2.18
CA GLN A 70 -21.09 9.98 1.55
C GLN A 70 -21.84 8.79 2.18
N ARG A 71 -22.77 9.04 3.10
CA ARG A 71 -23.57 7.97 3.72
C ARG A 71 -24.69 7.61 2.77
N THR A 72 -24.81 6.32 2.45
CA THR A 72 -25.95 5.77 1.72
C THR A 72 -27.23 6.14 2.48
N PRO A 73 -28.23 6.74 1.82
CA PRO A 73 -29.54 6.94 2.42
C PRO A 73 -30.07 5.59 2.89
N LYS A 74 -30.54 5.49 4.14
CA LYS A 74 -31.28 4.29 4.57
C LYS A 74 -32.54 4.19 3.71
N GLN A 75 -32.67 3.08 2.98
CA GLN A 75 -33.92 2.66 2.35
C GLN A 75 -34.90 2.16 3.40
#